data_AF-A0A926TW94-F1
#
_entry.id   AF-A0A926TW94-F1
#
_cell.length_a   1.000
_cell.length_b   1.000
_cell.length_c   1.000
_cell.angle_alpha   90.00
_cell.angle_beta   90.00
_cell.angle_gamma   90.00
#
_symmetry.space_group_name_H-M   'P 1'
#
loop_
_entity.id
_entity.type
_entity.pdbx_description
1 polymer ?
#
loop_
_entity_poly.entity_id
_entity_poly.type
_entity_poly.pdbx_seq_one_letter_code
_entity_poly.pdbx_strand_id
1 'polypeptide(L)'
;MNTRSKQPLEMPPFPLLNWTDYAWEFIEFFPSWQNFQANRQPSTGQIKINIFVDGLGDRHPPLPEQAIAYQFLKENEQAVTNALLQGVFDRRLAIREVYFCNEPELNPPIDRIDDIRKIIAPHRIYFNSESKDGCAYLGFAFDSVWDIEHGFGVIMHKTQFIGWAEAEAAFNLDLAIENESSWANHFTQLD
;
A
#
# COMPACT_ATOMS: atom_id res chain seq x y z
N MET A 1 15.14 4.09 32.97
CA MET A 1 14.54 3.67 31.70
C MET A 1 13.27 2.91 32.04
N ASN A 2 12.11 3.52 31.81
CA ASN A 2 10.83 2.96 32.23
C ASN A 2 10.38 1.98 31.15
N THR A 3 10.48 0.68 31.41
CA THR A 3 9.92 -0.37 30.55
C THR A 3 8.41 -0.30 30.64
N ARG A 4 7.78 0.66 29.92
CA ARG A 4 6.34 0.58 29.65
C ARG A 4 6.14 -0.73 28.89
N SER A 5 5.58 -1.73 29.56
CA SER A 5 5.24 -3.00 28.94
C SER A 5 4.49 -2.72 27.64
N LYS A 6 4.96 -3.27 26.52
CA LYS A 6 4.28 -3.27 25.22
C LYS A 6 3.04 -4.18 25.27
N GLN A 7 2.17 -3.95 26.24
CA GLN A 7 0.92 -4.67 26.39
C GLN A 7 0.13 -4.53 25.10
N PRO A 8 -0.45 -5.62 24.57
CA PRO A 8 -1.38 -5.54 23.46
C PRO A 8 -2.56 -4.60 23.78
N LEU A 9 -3.21 -4.07 22.74
CA LEU A 9 -4.37 -3.20 22.87
C LEU A 9 -5.60 -3.89 22.24
N GLU A 10 -6.68 -3.97 23.01
CA GLU A 10 -8.02 -4.33 22.51
C GLU A 10 -8.77 -3.05 22.15
N MET A 11 -9.07 -2.87 20.86
CA MET A 11 -9.78 -1.68 20.38
C MET A 11 -10.59 -2.03 19.12
N PRO A 12 -11.86 -2.43 19.27
CA PRO A 12 -12.75 -2.61 18.13
C PRO A 12 -12.79 -1.34 17.26
N PRO A 13 -12.83 -1.46 15.92
CA PRO A 13 -13.05 -2.69 15.14
C PRO A 13 -11.80 -3.55 14.94
N PHE A 14 -10.62 -3.10 15.34
CA PHE A 14 -9.39 -3.86 15.15
C PHE A 14 -9.37 -5.12 16.00
N PRO A 15 -8.69 -6.19 15.55
CA PRO A 15 -8.36 -7.32 16.41
C PRO A 15 -7.32 -6.89 17.47
N LEU A 16 -6.81 -7.85 18.22
CA LEU A 16 -5.76 -7.58 19.21
C LEU A 16 -4.52 -6.96 18.55
N LEU A 17 -4.18 -5.74 18.97
CA LEU A 17 -3.10 -4.96 18.39
C LEU A 17 -1.80 -5.15 19.19
N ASN A 18 -0.69 -5.42 18.49
CA ASN A 18 0.64 -5.53 19.09
C ASN A 18 1.49 -4.32 18.72
N TRP A 19 2.21 -3.75 19.69
CA TRP A 19 3.07 -2.59 19.43
C TRP A 19 4.48 -3.02 18.97
N THR A 20 4.94 -2.49 17.83
CA THR A 20 6.24 -2.84 17.20
C THR A 20 7.32 -1.77 17.35
N ASP A 21 7.23 -0.93 18.38
CA ASP A 21 8.02 0.31 18.59
C ASP A 21 7.62 1.50 17.72
N TYR A 22 6.98 1.26 16.57
CA TYR A 22 6.65 2.32 15.60
C TYR A 22 5.17 2.34 15.20
N ALA A 23 4.48 1.20 15.28
CA ALA A 23 3.11 1.06 14.84
C ALA A 23 2.37 -0.01 15.66
N TRP A 24 1.05 0.03 15.59
CA TRP A 24 0.24 -1.14 15.92
C TRP A 24 0.26 -2.12 14.76
N GLU A 25 0.43 -3.40 15.07
CA GLU A 25 0.52 -4.48 14.11
C GLU A 25 -0.42 -5.64 14.44
N PHE A 26 -1.01 -6.21 13.39
CA PHE A 26 -1.72 -7.49 13.41
C PHE A 26 -1.66 -8.16 12.04
N ILE A 27 -2.11 -9.41 11.96
CA ILE A 27 -2.25 -10.14 10.68
C ILE A 27 -3.73 -10.29 10.37
N GLU A 28 -4.08 -10.06 9.11
CA GLU A 28 -5.44 -10.14 8.60
C GLU A 28 -5.48 -10.96 7.30
N PHE A 29 -6.62 -11.58 7.02
CA PHE A 29 -6.83 -12.34 5.79
C PHE A 29 -7.74 -11.57 4.82
N PHE A 30 -7.28 -11.43 3.57
CA PHE A 30 -8.02 -10.84 2.45
C PHE A 30 -8.02 -11.82 1.26
N PRO A 31 -9.14 -12.50 0.95
CA PRO A 31 -9.26 -13.40 -0.19
C PRO A 31 -8.84 -12.79 -1.53
N SER A 32 -9.17 -11.52 -1.76
CA SER A 32 -8.85 -10.82 -3.01
C SER A 32 -7.35 -10.71 -3.30
N TRP A 33 -6.50 -10.96 -2.28
CA TRP A 33 -5.05 -10.82 -2.29
C TRP A 33 -4.31 -12.14 -2.44
N GLN A 34 -5.04 -13.24 -2.56
CA GLN A 34 -4.46 -14.53 -2.86
C GLN A 34 -3.85 -14.54 -4.27
N ASN A 35 -2.84 -15.38 -4.45
CA ASN A 35 -2.19 -15.69 -5.73
C ASN A 35 -1.41 -14.54 -6.39
N PHE A 36 -1.25 -13.41 -5.71
CA PHE A 36 -0.24 -12.41 -6.10
C PHE A 36 1.17 -13.00 -5.90
N GLN A 37 2.07 -12.80 -6.87
CA GLN A 37 3.42 -13.36 -6.84
C GLN A 37 4.41 -12.46 -7.60
N ALA A 38 5.39 -11.89 -6.92
CA ALA A 38 6.47 -11.10 -7.54
C ALA A 38 7.76 -11.93 -7.55
N ASN A 39 7.85 -12.94 -8.43
CA ASN A 39 8.93 -13.95 -8.43
C ASN A 39 9.11 -14.70 -7.10
N ARG A 40 8.07 -14.73 -6.27
CA ARG A 40 8.01 -15.40 -4.96
C ARG A 40 6.90 -16.45 -4.94
N GLN A 41 6.77 -17.14 -3.80
CA GLN A 41 5.62 -18.00 -3.56
C GLN A 41 4.32 -17.18 -3.63
N PRO A 42 3.23 -17.74 -4.19
CA PRO A 42 1.94 -17.07 -4.23
C PRO A 42 1.48 -16.64 -2.84
N SER A 43 1.00 -15.40 -2.73
CA SER A 43 0.41 -14.88 -1.50
C SER A 43 -0.75 -15.76 -1.06
N THR A 44 -0.77 -16.10 0.23
CA THR A 44 -1.87 -16.85 0.86
C THR A 44 -3.08 -15.96 1.14
N GLY A 45 -2.97 -14.64 0.93
CA GLY A 45 -3.95 -13.63 1.35
C GLY A 45 -3.80 -13.20 2.82
N GLN A 46 -2.86 -13.78 3.57
CA GLN A 46 -2.51 -13.31 4.92
C GLN A 46 -1.54 -12.14 4.84
N ILE A 47 -1.93 -11.01 5.39
CA ILE A 47 -1.23 -9.74 5.23
C ILE A 47 -1.00 -9.12 6.58
N LYS A 48 0.20 -8.58 6.74
CA LYS A 48 0.56 -7.79 7.90
C LYS A 48 -0.02 -6.39 7.76
N ILE A 49 -0.72 -5.95 8.79
CA ILE A 49 -1.31 -4.61 8.88
C ILE A 49 -0.48 -3.77 9.82
N ASN A 50 -0.16 -2.53 9.43
CA ASN A 50 0.38 -1.50 10.29
C ASN A 50 -0.59 -0.32 10.42
N ILE A 51 -0.68 0.24 11.63
CA ILE A 51 -1.40 1.48 11.89
C ILE A 51 -0.40 2.50 12.44
N PHE A 52 -0.14 3.56 11.66
CA PHE A 52 0.74 4.67 12.05
C PHE A 52 -0.07 5.79 12.66
N VAL A 53 0.09 6.05 13.95
CA VAL A 53 -0.74 7.02 14.68
C VAL A 53 -0.25 8.46 14.59
N ASP A 54 1.05 8.68 14.46
CA ASP A 54 1.63 10.04 14.42
C ASP A 54 2.89 10.20 13.58
N GLY A 55 3.35 9.14 12.88
CA GLY A 55 4.59 9.17 12.08
C GLY A 55 5.88 9.41 12.88
N LEU A 56 5.79 9.66 14.20
CA LEU A 56 6.91 9.95 15.10
C LEU A 56 7.26 8.75 15.99
N GLY A 57 6.43 7.71 15.97
CA GLY A 57 6.65 6.45 16.70
C GLY A 57 6.19 6.53 18.15
N ASP A 58 5.39 7.53 18.51
CA ASP A 58 4.80 7.61 19.83
C ASP A 58 3.60 6.66 19.94
N ARG A 59 3.50 5.99 21.08
CA ARG A 59 2.47 4.97 21.30
C ARG A 59 1.15 5.62 21.71
N HIS A 60 0.23 5.75 20.77
CA HIS A 60 -1.14 6.19 20.98
C HIS A 60 -2.16 5.19 20.42
N PRO A 61 -3.40 5.12 20.94
CA PRO A 61 -4.45 4.32 20.32
C PRO A 61 -4.65 4.73 18.84
N PRO A 62 -5.02 3.79 17.95
CA PRO A 62 -5.45 4.13 16.59
C PRO A 62 -6.46 5.27 16.54
N LEU A 63 -6.37 6.10 15.50
CA LEU A 63 -7.28 7.22 15.27
C LEU A 63 -8.67 6.73 14.79
N PRO A 64 -9.77 7.45 15.07
CA PRO A 64 -11.10 7.09 14.58
C PRO A 64 -11.16 6.92 13.04
N GLU A 65 -10.46 7.76 12.30
CA GLU A 65 -10.41 7.73 10.83
C GLU A 65 -9.72 6.46 10.30
N GLN A 66 -8.80 5.89 11.07
CA GLN A 66 -8.14 4.62 10.76
C GLN A 66 -9.07 3.43 11.03
N ALA A 67 -9.86 3.50 12.10
CA ALA A 67 -10.91 2.51 12.37
C ALA A 67 -11.97 2.49 11.25
N ILE A 68 -12.38 3.68 10.77
CA ILE A 68 -13.29 3.84 9.63
C ILE A 68 -12.67 3.26 8.35
N ALA A 69 -11.40 3.57 8.07
CA ALA A 69 -10.69 3.03 6.91
C ALA A 69 -10.55 1.50 6.96
N TYR A 70 -10.30 0.93 8.14
CA TYR A 70 -10.21 -0.53 8.32
C TYR A 70 -11.54 -1.20 8.06
N GLN A 71 -12.64 -0.69 8.63
CA GLN A 71 -13.99 -1.19 8.33
C GLN A 71 -14.30 -1.11 6.84
N PHE A 72 -14.01 0.04 6.21
CA PHE A 72 -14.21 0.22 4.78
C PHE A 72 -13.44 -0.82 3.96
N LEU A 73 -12.16 -1.04 4.27
CA LEU A 73 -11.35 -2.05 3.57
C LEU A 73 -11.93 -3.46 3.77
N LYS A 74 -12.34 -3.83 4.98
CA LYS A 74 -12.94 -5.14 5.26
C LYS A 74 -14.25 -5.37 4.49
N GLU A 75 -15.06 -4.34 4.35
CA GLU A 75 -16.34 -4.41 3.64
C GLU A 75 -16.19 -4.36 2.11
N ASN A 76 -15.09 -3.77 1.62
CA ASN A 76 -14.92 -3.44 0.20
C ASN A 76 -13.62 -3.99 -0.41
N GLU A 77 -13.00 -5.01 0.20
CA GLU A 77 -11.65 -5.46 -0.16
C GLU A 77 -11.47 -5.77 -1.66
N GLN A 78 -12.48 -6.41 -2.29
CA GLN A 78 -12.45 -6.75 -3.69
C GLN A 78 -12.49 -5.49 -4.57
N ALA A 79 -13.31 -4.51 -4.20
CA ALA A 79 -13.43 -3.25 -4.94
C ALA A 79 -12.14 -2.42 -4.83
N VAL A 80 -11.55 -2.35 -3.62
CA VAL A 80 -10.26 -1.69 -3.39
C VAL A 80 -9.16 -2.37 -4.21
N THR A 81 -9.10 -3.70 -4.18
CA THR A 81 -8.10 -4.47 -4.94
C THR A 81 -8.24 -4.24 -6.44
N ASN A 82 -9.47 -4.27 -6.97
CA ASN A 82 -9.71 -4.02 -8.40
C ASN A 82 -9.29 -2.61 -8.80
N ALA A 83 -9.63 -1.60 -7.98
CA ALA A 83 -9.25 -0.22 -8.24
C ALA A 83 -7.73 -0.01 -8.18
N LEU A 84 -7.05 -0.66 -7.24
CA LEU A 84 -5.59 -0.65 -7.15
C LEU A 84 -4.96 -1.25 -8.42
N LEU A 85 -5.38 -2.45 -8.82
CA LEU A 85 -4.86 -3.12 -10.01
C LEU A 85 -5.10 -2.29 -11.27
N GLN A 86 -6.29 -1.68 -11.40
CA GLN A 86 -6.60 -0.77 -12.49
C GLN A 86 -5.69 0.45 -12.48
N GLY A 87 -5.51 1.11 -11.32
CA GLY A 87 -4.67 2.29 -11.19
C GLY A 87 -3.21 2.03 -11.55
N VAL A 88 -2.66 0.89 -11.11
CA VAL A 88 -1.32 0.44 -11.50
C VAL A 88 -1.26 0.15 -13.01
N PHE A 89 -2.25 -0.56 -13.56
CA PHE A 89 -2.29 -0.87 -14.98
C PHE A 89 -2.34 0.40 -15.84
N ASP A 90 -3.15 1.38 -15.48
CA ASP A 90 -3.26 2.65 -16.21
C ASP A 90 -1.93 3.43 -16.23
N ARG A 91 -1.12 3.27 -15.18
CA ARG A 91 0.18 3.93 -15.01
C ARG A 91 1.37 3.07 -15.45
N ARG A 92 1.15 1.85 -15.95
CA ARG A 92 2.22 0.88 -16.25
C ARG A 92 3.32 1.42 -17.16
N LEU A 93 2.99 2.32 -18.09
CA LEU A 93 3.99 2.93 -18.97
C LEU A 93 4.87 3.95 -18.23
N ALA A 94 4.29 4.75 -17.33
CA ALA A 94 5.03 5.68 -16.48
C ALA A 94 5.90 4.93 -15.47
N ILE A 95 5.35 3.87 -14.85
CA ILE A 95 6.09 2.98 -13.96
C ILE A 95 7.26 2.34 -14.71
N ARG A 96 7.03 1.83 -15.93
CA ARG A 96 8.10 1.29 -16.77
C ARG A 96 9.21 2.31 -17.03
N GLU A 97 8.85 3.56 -17.31
CA GLU A 97 9.83 4.62 -17.56
C GLU A 97 10.71 4.87 -16.33
N VAL A 98 10.13 4.91 -15.11
CA VAL A 98 10.91 5.05 -13.87
C VAL A 98 11.90 3.89 -13.71
N TYR A 99 11.42 2.65 -13.76
CA TYR A 99 12.20 1.49 -13.34
C TYR A 99 13.09 0.91 -14.44
N PHE A 100 12.77 1.14 -15.73
CA PHE A 100 13.46 0.51 -16.86
C PHE A 100 13.83 1.48 -17.99
N CYS A 101 13.89 2.80 -17.75
CA CYS A 101 14.33 3.75 -18.81
C CYS A 101 15.65 3.35 -19.46
N ASN A 102 16.58 2.78 -18.68
CA ASN A 102 17.90 2.37 -19.16
C ASN A 102 17.97 0.90 -19.63
N GLU A 103 16.98 0.07 -19.29
CA GLU A 103 16.97 -1.38 -19.52
C GLU A 103 15.56 -1.89 -19.92
N PRO A 104 14.92 -1.32 -20.96
CA PRO A 104 13.53 -1.60 -21.30
C PRO A 104 13.25 -3.07 -21.67
N GLU A 105 14.27 -3.82 -22.09
CA GLU A 105 14.21 -5.24 -22.40
C GLU A 105 14.00 -6.14 -21.18
N LEU A 106 14.31 -5.64 -19.98
CA LEU A 106 14.09 -6.38 -18.72
C LEU A 106 12.68 -6.18 -18.16
N ASN A 107 11.92 -5.23 -18.72
CA ASN A 107 10.57 -4.97 -18.25
C ASN A 107 9.62 -6.12 -18.64
N PRO A 108 8.95 -6.77 -17.68
CA PRO A 108 7.96 -7.79 -17.99
C PRO A 108 6.77 -7.18 -18.77
N PRO A 109 6.21 -7.89 -19.77
CA PRO A 109 5.04 -7.43 -20.49
C PRO A 109 3.81 -7.39 -19.59
N ILE A 110 3.04 -6.31 -19.67
CA ILE A 110 1.81 -6.08 -18.92
C ILE A 110 0.73 -5.66 -19.92
N ASP A 111 0.07 -6.66 -20.48
CA ASP A 111 -0.94 -6.46 -21.53
C ASP A 111 -2.36 -6.44 -20.95
N ARG A 112 -2.54 -7.03 -19.76
CA ARG A 112 -3.82 -7.13 -19.07
C ARG A 112 -3.67 -6.73 -17.61
N ILE A 113 -4.75 -6.24 -17.00
CA ILE A 113 -4.79 -5.89 -15.57
C ILE A 113 -4.38 -7.08 -14.69
N ASP A 114 -4.77 -8.30 -15.06
CA ASP A 114 -4.43 -9.51 -14.30
C ASP A 114 -2.92 -9.83 -14.32
N ASP A 115 -2.15 -9.30 -15.28
CA ASP A 115 -0.70 -9.48 -15.30
C ASP A 115 -0.02 -8.75 -14.13
N ILE A 116 -0.65 -7.70 -13.58
CA ILE A 116 -0.16 -7.01 -12.39
C ILE A 116 -0.01 -7.98 -11.20
N ARG A 117 -0.88 -8.98 -11.08
CA ARG A 117 -0.78 -9.98 -10.00
C ARG A 117 0.48 -10.85 -10.07
N LYS A 118 1.15 -10.89 -11.22
CA LYS A 118 2.37 -11.68 -11.46
C LYS A 118 3.66 -10.88 -11.27
N ILE A 119 3.55 -9.58 -11.01
CA ILE A 119 4.70 -8.67 -10.93
C ILE A 119 4.80 -7.98 -9.57
N ILE A 120 3.71 -7.91 -8.81
CA ILE A 120 3.69 -7.42 -7.43
C ILE A 120 3.15 -8.50 -6.49
N ALA A 121 3.69 -8.56 -5.27
CA ALA A 121 3.20 -9.40 -4.19
C ALA A 121 3.00 -8.59 -2.92
N PRO A 122 1.78 -8.53 -2.36
CA PRO A 122 1.52 -7.70 -1.20
C PRO A 122 2.22 -8.28 0.03
N HIS A 123 2.91 -7.43 0.79
CA HIS A 123 3.52 -7.83 2.04
C HIS A 123 3.05 -6.99 3.24
N ARG A 124 2.51 -5.78 3.01
CA ARG A 124 1.95 -4.96 4.09
C ARG A 124 0.87 -3.99 3.63
N ILE A 125 -0.09 -3.72 4.52
CA ILE A 125 -1.03 -2.60 4.41
C ILE A 125 -0.75 -1.62 5.53
N TYR A 126 -0.80 -0.33 5.23
CA TYR A 126 -0.69 0.75 6.18
C TYR A 126 -2.01 1.51 6.29
N PHE A 127 -2.44 1.75 7.52
CA PHE A 127 -3.44 2.75 7.84
C PHE A 127 -2.68 4.00 8.27
N ASN A 128 -2.67 5.00 7.39
CA ASN A 128 -1.91 6.23 7.60
C ASN A 128 -2.58 7.14 8.64
N SER A 129 -1.83 8.07 9.22
CA SER A 129 -2.36 9.05 10.18
C SER A 129 -3.16 10.15 9.46
N GLU A 130 -2.77 10.41 8.22
CA GLU A 130 -3.37 11.33 7.29
C GLU A 130 -4.72 10.79 6.83
N SER A 131 -5.70 11.69 6.74
CA SER A 131 -7.05 11.36 6.36
C SER A 131 -7.67 12.40 5.45
N LYS A 132 -8.69 11.97 4.73
CA LYS A 132 -9.54 12.82 3.89
C LYS A 132 -10.99 12.40 4.10
N ASP A 133 -11.89 13.36 4.24
CA ASP A 133 -13.32 13.13 4.46
C ASP A 133 -13.61 12.16 5.62
N GLY A 134 -12.85 12.27 6.71
CA GLY A 134 -13.00 11.43 7.92
C GLY A 134 -12.56 9.97 7.74
N CYS A 135 -11.80 9.65 6.70
CA CYS A 135 -11.30 8.31 6.42
C CYS A 135 -9.80 8.38 6.12
N ALA A 136 -9.00 7.57 6.85
CA ALA A 136 -7.56 7.51 6.64
C ALA A 136 -7.19 6.99 5.24
N TYR A 137 -6.02 7.40 4.75
CA TYR A 137 -5.44 6.83 3.54
C TYR A 137 -4.95 5.40 3.79
N LEU A 138 -5.11 4.56 2.77
CA LEU A 138 -4.64 3.18 2.75
C LEU A 138 -3.35 3.10 1.94
N GLY A 139 -2.31 2.57 2.55
CA GLY A 139 -1.04 2.29 1.91
C GLY A 139 -0.86 0.83 1.61
N PHE A 140 -0.35 0.51 0.43
CA PHE A 140 -0.15 -0.86 -0.02
C PHE A 140 1.32 -1.01 -0.42
N ALA A 141 2.06 -1.84 0.32
CA ALA A 141 3.44 -2.16 0.00
C ALA A 141 3.55 -3.57 -0.57
N PHE A 142 4.32 -3.65 -1.65
CA PHE A 142 4.50 -4.84 -2.44
C PHE A 142 5.98 -5.15 -2.58
N ASP A 143 6.32 -6.44 -2.52
CA ASP A 143 7.48 -6.91 -3.26
C ASP A 143 7.18 -6.72 -4.75
N SER A 144 8.18 -6.35 -5.54
CA SER A 144 8.02 -6.08 -6.96
C SER A 144 9.11 -6.74 -7.78
N VAL A 145 8.77 -7.15 -9.01
CA VAL A 145 9.77 -7.54 -10.01
C VAL A 145 10.44 -6.34 -10.68
N TRP A 146 9.84 -5.15 -10.55
CA TRP A 146 10.43 -3.90 -11.04
C TRP A 146 11.61 -3.45 -10.20
N ASP A 147 11.50 -3.65 -8.89
CA ASP A 147 12.56 -3.37 -7.94
C ASP A 147 12.48 -4.39 -6.80
N ILE A 148 13.44 -5.31 -6.78
CA ILE A 148 13.50 -6.41 -5.81
C ILE A 148 14.05 -5.92 -4.45
N GLU A 149 14.83 -4.84 -4.45
CA GLU A 149 15.44 -4.27 -3.24
C GLU A 149 14.46 -3.36 -2.50
N HIS A 150 13.80 -2.46 -3.24
CA HIS A 150 12.95 -1.40 -2.67
C HIS A 150 11.45 -1.68 -2.79
N GLY A 151 11.03 -2.59 -3.67
CA GLY A 151 9.62 -2.92 -3.86
C GLY A 151 8.79 -1.81 -4.50
N PHE A 152 7.47 -1.88 -4.33
CA PHE A 152 6.53 -0.94 -4.92
C PHE A 152 5.47 -0.51 -3.91
N GLY A 153 5.12 0.77 -3.89
CA GLY A 153 4.18 1.37 -2.95
C GLY A 153 3.05 2.09 -3.65
N VAL A 154 1.83 1.94 -3.15
CA VAL A 154 0.63 2.65 -3.63
C VAL A 154 -0.11 3.27 -2.45
N ILE A 155 -0.59 4.50 -2.63
CA ILE A 155 -1.60 5.10 -1.76
C ILE A 155 -2.96 5.08 -2.44
N MET A 156 -3.97 4.65 -1.69
CA MET A 156 -5.38 4.77 -2.05
C MET A 156 -6.14 5.59 -1.00
N HIS A 157 -7.21 6.24 -1.44
CA HIS A 157 -8.28 6.70 -0.56
C HIS A 157 -9.55 5.94 -0.94
N LYS A 158 -9.99 5.02 -0.07
CA LYS A 158 -11.08 4.09 -0.40
C LYS A 158 -10.77 3.33 -1.72
N THR A 159 -11.52 3.58 -2.79
CA THR A 159 -11.31 3.00 -4.13
C THR A 159 -10.64 3.97 -5.11
N GLN A 160 -10.14 5.12 -4.64
CA GLN A 160 -9.42 6.08 -5.46
C GLN A 160 -7.92 5.83 -5.37
N PHE A 161 -7.27 5.69 -6.52
CA PHE A 161 -5.81 5.64 -6.63
C PHE A 161 -5.26 7.06 -6.51
N ILE A 162 -4.37 7.29 -5.55
CA ILE A 162 -3.86 8.63 -5.23
C ILE A 162 -2.46 8.84 -5.74
N GLY A 163 -1.58 7.84 -5.59
CA GLY A 163 -0.19 7.96 -6.01
C GLY A 163 0.60 6.69 -5.76
N TRP A 164 1.86 6.71 -6.19
CA TRP A 164 2.74 5.54 -6.17
C TRP A 164 4.21 5.94 -6.17
N ALA A 165 5.06 5.06 -5.65
CA ALA A 165 6.52 5.11 -5.79
C ALA A 165 7.10 3.74 -5.41
N GLU A 166 8.33 3.71 -4.92
CA GLU A 166 8.89 2.58 -4.16
C GLU A 166 8.06 2.27 -2.90
N ALA A 167 8.33 1.15 -2.23
CA ALA A 167 7.48 0.66 -1.13
C ALA A 167 7.30 1.67 0.04
N GLU A 168 8.24 2.60 0.23
CA GLU A 168 8.14 3.67 1.24
C GLU A 168 6.89 4.57 1.02
N ALA A 169 6.47 4.79 -0.22
CA ALA A 169 5.30 5.60 -0.51
C ALA A 169 4.02 5.04 0.13
N ALA A 170 3.98 3.75 0.50
CA ALA A 170 2.85 3.18 1.21
C ALA A 170 2.61 3.82 2.59
N PHE A 171 3.61 4.49 3.18
CA PHE A 171 3.45 5.22 4.44
C PHE A 171 3.97 6.66 4.39
N ASN A 172 4.28 7.16 3.19
CA ASN A 172 4.73 8.52 2.96
C ASN A 172 3.87 9.13 1.84
N LEU A 173 2.83 9.87 2.24
CA LEU A 173 1.81 10.40 1.32
C LEU A 173 2.39 11.42 0.33
N ASP A 174 3.32 12.26 0.78
CA ASP A 174 3.95 13.28 -0.06
C ASP A 174 4.76 12.64 -1.18
N LEU A 175 5.58 11.64 -0.86
CA LEU A 175 6.35 10.88 -1.86
C LEU A 175 5.45 10.25 -2.93
N ALA A 176 4.31 9.67 -2.52
CA ALA A 176 3.37 9.06 -3.45
C ALA A 176 2.73 10.08 -4.40
N ILE A 177 2.36 11.26 -3.88
CA ILE A 177 1.69 12.33 -4.64
C ILE A 177 2.68 13.06 -5.55
N GLU A 178 3.90 13.30 -5.10
CA GLU A 178 4.96 13.96 -5.89
C GLU A 178 5.26 13.18 -7.16
N ASN A 179 5.39 11.86 -7.06
CA ASN A 179 5.58 11.01 -8.24
C ASN A 179 4.39 11.10 -9.19
N GLU A 180 3.16 10.92 -8.69
CA GLU A 180 1.95 11.00 -9.52
C GLU A 180 1.84 12.36 -10.25
N SER A 181 2.11 13.45 -9.52
CA SER A 181 2.02 14.82 -10.05
C SER A 181 3.10 15.10 -11.10
N SER A 182 4.33 14.63 -10.87
CA SER A 182 5.44 14.78 -11.81
C SER A 182 5.12 14.09 -13.15
N TRP A 183 4.47 12.93 -13.10
CA TRP A 183 4.05 12.19 -14.29
C TRP A 183 2.88 12.82 -15.04
N ALA A 184 1.84 13.28 -14.33
CA ALA A 184 0.70 13.95 -14.97
C ALA A 184 1.13 15.18 -15.80
N ASN A 185 2.16 15.89 -15.32
CA ASN A 185 2.73 17.05 -16.01
C ASN A 185 3.62 16.68 -17.21
N HIS A 186 4.22 15.49 -17.24
CA HIS A 186 5.09 15.05 -18.33
C HIS A 186 4.29 14.69 -19.59
N PHE A 187 3.14 14.03 -19.45
CA PHE A 187 2.32 13.61 -20.59
C PHE A 187 1.41 14.71 -21.15
N THR A 188 1.05 15.72 -20.35
CA THR A 188 0.32 16.90 -20.85
C THR A 188 1.18 17.84 -21.71
N GLN A 189 2.51 17.63 -21.75
CA GLN A 189 3.44 18.38 -22.61
C GLN A 189 3.80 17.65 -23.91
N LEU A 190 3.30 16.42 -24.11
CA LEU A 190 3.56 15.59 -25.29
C LEU A 190 2.36 15.52 -26.26
N ASP A 191 1.26 16.19 -25.94
CA ASP A 191 0.08 16.42 -26.78
C ASP A 191 0.06 17.85 -27.34
#